data_AF-A0A925NYP2-F1
#
_entry.id   AF-A0A925NYP2-F1
#
_cell.length_a   1.000
_cell.length_b   1.000
_cell.length_c   1.000
_cell.angle_alpha   90.00
_cell.angle_beta   90.00
_cell.angle_gamma   90.00
#
_symmetry.space_group_name_H-M   'P 1'
#
loop_
_entity.id
_entity.type
_entity.pdbx_description
1 polymer ?
#
loop_
_entity_poly.entity_id
_entity_poly.type
_entity_poly.pdbx_seq_one_letter_code
_entity_poly.pdbx_strand_id
1 'polypeptide(L)'
;MAHNQMYQNCIDACLRCASICNHCASSCLMEEDVKRMARCIQLDMECAAICYASAQVMSMNGQTAEMLCRVCEEICHACGDECAKHRHMEHCAECADACYMCAEECHKMIGVHA
;
A
#
# COMPACT_ATOMS: atom_id res chain seq x y z
N MET A 1 -0.33 -29.39 -1.85
CA MET A 1 0.48 -28.15 -1.86
C MET A 1 -0.17 -27.23 -0.85
N ALA A 2 0.38 -27.17 0.37
CA ALA A 2 -0.16 -26.28 1.41
C ALA A 2 0.19 -24.85 0.99
N HIS A 3 -0.77 -24.15 0.39
CA HIS A 3 -0.67 -22.72 0.18
C HIS A 3 -0.53 -22.08 1.55
N ASN A 4 0.49 -21.24 1.69
CA ASN A 4 0.82 -20.54 2.91
C ASN A 4 -0.35 -19.66 3.38
N GLN A 5 -1.19 -20.21 4.25
CA GLN A 5 -2.42 -19.56 4.73
C GLN A 5 -2.13 -18.29 5.54
N MET A 6 -0.93 -18.14 6.09
CA MET A 6 -0.58 -17.09 7.05
C MET A 6 -0.50 -15.70 6.41
N TYR A 7 0.10 -15.58 5.22
CA TYR A 7 0.32 -14.29 4.57
C TYR A 7 -0.76 -13.91 3.55
N GLN A 8 -1.68 -14.81 3.22
CA GLN A 8 -2.53 -14.64 2.04
C GLN A 8 -3.33 -13.33 2.06
N ASN A 9 -3.96 -12.99 3.19
CA ASN A 9 -4.72 -11.74 3.32
C ASN A 9 -3.83 -10.51 3.15
N CYS A 10 -2.63 -10.50 3.73
CA CYS A 10 -1.70 -9.40 3.62
C CYS A 10 -1.11 -9.27 2.22
N ILE A 11 -0.84 -10.38 1.54
CA ILE A 11 -0.41 -10.41 0.14
C ILE A 11 -1.50 -9.79 -0.75
N ASP A 12 -2.75 -10.21 -0.59
CA ASP A 12 -3.87 -9.72 -1.40
C ASP A 12 -4.11 -8.22 -1.16
N ALA A 13 -4.04 -7.78 0.10
CA ALA A 13 -4.16 -6.36 0.45
C ALA A 13 -3.02 -5.52 -0.15
N CYS A 14 -1.77 -5.99 -0.07
CA CYS A 14 -0.61 -5.32 -0.67
C CYS A 14 -0.74 -5.20 -2.19
N LEU A 15 -1.08 -6.29 -2.88
CA LEU A 15 -1.22 -6.27 -4.35
C LEU A 15 -2.36 -5.35 -4.80
N ARG A 16 -3.50 -5.38 -4.10
CA ARG A 16 -4.61 -4.46 -4.36
C ARG A 16 -4.19 -3.01 -4.13
N CYS A 17 -3.58 -2.72 -2.98
CA CYS A 17 -3.11 -1.38 -2.62
C CYS A 17 -2.13 -0.85 -3.67
N ALA A 18 -1.15 -1.65 -4.10
CA ALA A 18 -0.18 -1.24 -5.10
C ALA A 18 -0.82 -0.88 -6.46
N SER A 19 -1.79 -1.69 -6.91
CA SER A 19 -2.52 -1.41 -8.14
C SER A 19 -3.30 -0.09 -8.04
N ILE A 20 -3.97 0.16 -6.91
CA ILE A 20 -4.78 1.37 -6.70
C ILE A 20 -3.87 2.60 -6.55
N CYS A 21 -2.76 2.52 -5.83
CA CYS A 21 -1.80 3.61 -5.73
C CYS A 21 -1.23 3.99 -7.11
N ASN A 22 -0.87 3.02 -7.95
CA ASN A 22 -0.44 3.31 -9.33
C ASN A 22 -1.53 4.00 -10.15
N HIS A 23 -2.79 3.57 -9.99
CA HIS A 23 -3.93 4.23 -10.65
C HIS A 23 -4.15 5.66 -10.12
N CYS A 24 -4.05 5.87 -8.81
CA CYS A 24 -4.17 7.18 -8.16
C CYS A 24 -3.06 8.12 -8.63
N ALA A 25 -1.80 7.69 -8.64
CA ALA A 25 -0.69 8.47 -9.18
C ALA A 25 -0.93 8.89 -10.64
N SER A 26 -1.35 7.94 -11.50
CA SER A 26 -1.66 8.24 -12.89
C SER A 26 -2.83 9.19 -13.06
N SER A 27 -3.83 9.13 -12.17
CA SER A 27 -5.01 9.99 -12.20
C SER A 27 -4.69 11.39 -11.68
N CYS A 28 -3.91 11.50 -10.61
CA CYS A 28 -3.39 12.73 -10.06
C CYS A 28 -2.56 13.54 -11.09
N LEU A 29 -1.87 12.87 -12.01
CA LEU A 29 -1.14 13.52 -13.11
C LEU A 29 -2.06 14.21 -14.13
N MET A 30 -3.35 13.83 -14.17
CA MET A 30 -4.35 14.36 -15.10
C MET A 30 -5.20 15.49 -14.48
N GLU A 31 -5.01 15.79 -13.19
CA GLU A 31 -5.73 16.86 -12.49
C GLU A 31 -5.26 18.26 -12.92
N GLU A 32 -6.17 19.25 -12.90
CA GLU A 32 -5.89 20.62 -13.37
C GLU A 32 -4.73 21.29 -12.62
N ASP A 33 -4.60 21.07 -11.31
CA ASP A 33 -3.50 21.57 -10.48
C ASP A 33 -2.60 20.42 -10.00
N VAL A 34 -1.91 19.78 -10.95
CA VAL A 34 -0.95 18.70 -10.68
C VAL A 34 0.13 19.06 -9.65
N LYS A 35 0.47 20.35 -9.50
CA LYS A 35 1.45 20.79 -8.49
C LYS A 35 0.94 20.58 -7.07
N ARG A 36 -0.36 20.72 -6.83
CA ARG A 36 -0.97 20.37 -5.54
C ARG A 36 -0.98 18.86 -5.29
N MET A 37 -0.97 18.06 -6.36
CA MET A 37 -0.96 16.60 -6.28
C MET A 37 0.45 15.99 -6.16
N ALA A 38 1.52 16.79 -6.25
CA ALA A 38 2.90 16.29 -6.30
C ALA A 38 3.26 15.38 -5.12
N ARG A 39 2.80 15.70 -3.91
CA ARG A 39 3.02 14.87 -2.72
C ARG A 39 2.22 13.58 -2.77
N CYS A 40 0.96 13.64 -3.18
CA CYS A 40 0.09 12.48 -3.37
C CYS A 40 0.74 11.49 -4.36
N ILE A 41 1.15 11.99 -5.54
CA ILE A 41 1.83 11.20 -6.58
C ILE A 41 3.09 10.52 -6.04
N GLN A 42 3.93 11.25 -5.29
CA GLN A 42 5.15 10.68 -4.75
C GLN A 42 4.85 9.54 -3.76
N LEU A 43 3.91 9.76 -2.83
CA LEU A 43 3.54 8.75 -1.85
C LEU A 43 2.84 7.55 -2.48
N ASP A 44 1.99 7.77 -3.49
CA ASP A 44 1.36 6.70 -4.28
C ASP A 44 2.43 5.78 -4.92
N MET A 45 3.45 6.37 -5.55
CA MET A 45 4.52 5.61 -6.20
C MET A 45 5.40 4.84 -5.20
N GLU A 46 5.75 5.47 -4.08
CA GLU A 46 6.52 4.82 -3.00
C GLU A 46 5.70 3.68 -2.37
N CYS A 47 4.42 3.92 -2.07
CA CYS A 47 3.50 2.94 -1.51
C CYS A 47 3.35 1.74 -2.44
N ALA A 48 3.13 1.96 -3.75
CA ALA A 48 3.03 0.88 -4.71
C ALA A 48 4.29 0.01 -4.76
N ALA A 49 5.48 0.63 -4.78
CA ALA A 49 6.76 -0.09 -4.81
C ALA A 49 6.95 -0.98 -3.57
N ILE A 50 6.68 -0.43 -2.38
CA ILE A 50 6.83 -1.17 -1.11
C ILE A 50 5.77 -2.26 -0.96
N CYS A 51 4.52 -1.99 -1.35
CA CYS A 51 3.46 -3.00 -1.35
C CYS A 51 3.81 -4.19 -2.24
N TYR A 52 4.31 -3.97 -3.47
CA TYR A 52 4.76 -5.06 -4.33
C TYR A 52 5.93 -5.84 -3.73
N ALA A 53 6.94 -5.16 -3.18
CA ALA A 53 8.07 -5.81 -2.53
C ALA A 53 7.63 -6.67 -1.34
N SER A 54 6.72 -6.16 -0.51
CA SER A 54 6.18 -6.87 0.66
C SER A 54 5.41 -8.11 0.24
N ALA A 55 4.51 -8.00 -0.74
CA ALA A 55 3.77 -9.14 -1.30
C ALA A 55 4.71 -10.22 -1.85
N GLN A 56 5.73 -9.82 -2.59
CA GLN A 56 6.70 -10.75 -3.19
C GLN A 56 7.51 -11.50 -2.13
N VAL A 57 8.03 -10.79 -1.12
CA VAL A 57 8.82 -11.42 -0.05
C VAL A 57 7.95 -12.34 0.81
N MET A 58 6.73 -11.94 1.16
CA MET A 58 5.77 -12.81 1.86
C MET A 58 5.45 -14.09 1.06
N SER A 59 5.26 -13.96 -0.26
CA SER A 59 4.95 -15.09 -1.14
C SER A 59 6.06 -16.15 -1.17
N MET A 60 7.30 -15.76 -0.86
CA MET A 60 8.47 -16.64 -0.80
C MET A 60 8.79 -17.13 0.61
N ASN A 61 7.97 -16.83 1.62
CA ASN A 61 8.32 -17.03 3.04
C ASN A 61 9.67 -16.38 3.41
N GLY A 62 9.92 -15.18 2.88
CA GLY A 62 11.20 -14.51 3.09
C GLY A 62 11.43 -14.12 4.55
N GLN A 63 12.66 -14.27 5.02
CA GLN A 63 13.07 -13.95 6.39
C GLN A 63 12.88 -12.47 6.76
N THR A 64 12.80 -11.59 5.76
CA THR A 64 12.60 -10.15 5.92
C THR A 64 11.14 -9.72 5.79
N ALA A 65 10.18 -10.66 5.70
CA ALA A 65 8.76 -10.36 5.53
C ALA A 65 8.22 -9.43 6.61
N GLU A 66 8.52 -9.72 7.89
CA GLU A 66 8.11 -8.85 9.01
C GLU A 66 8.67 -7.43 8.89
N MET A 67 9.97 -7.31 8.59
CA MET A 67 10.64 -6.02 8.45
C MET A 67 10.03 -5.20 7.31
N LEU A 68 9.73 -5.83 6.17
CA LEU A 68 9.07 -5.15 5.06
C LEU A 68 7.62 -4.78 5.39
N CYS A 69 6.88 -5.61 6.12
CA CYS A 69 5.52 -5.27 6.54
C CYS A 69 5.49 -4.04 7.46
N ARG A 70 6.50 -3.86 8.34
CA ARG A 70 6.64 -2.62 9.14
C ARG A 70 6.80 -1.37 8.26
N VAL A 71 7.65 -1.45 7.23
CA VAL A 71 7.85 -0.35 6.28
C VAL A 71 6.59 -0.11 5.44
N CYS A 72 5.92 -1.19 5.04
CA CYS A 72 4.68 -1.15 4.26
C CYS A 72 3.54 -0.50 5.04
N GLU A 73 3.38 -0.82 6.33
CA GLU A 73 2.43 -0.16 7.23
C GLU A 73 2.67 1.35 7.29
N GLU A 74 3.91 1.78 7.50
CA GLU A 74 4.28 3.19 7.61
C GLU A 74 3.97 3.97 6.32
N ILE A 75 4.39 3.46 5.16
CA ILE A 75 4.12 4.14 3.88
C ILE A 75 2.63 4.10 3.51
N CYS A 76 1.92 3.02 3.82
CA CYS A 76 0.47 2.94 3.61
C CYS A 76 -0.26 4.00 4.44
N HIS A 77 0.12 4.20 5.71
CA HIS A 77 -0.45 5.30 6.51
C HIS A 77 -0.15 6.67 5.91
N ALA A 78 1.11 6.93 5.54
CA ALA A 78 1.48 8.21 4.94
C ALA A 78 0.75 8.50 3.63
N CYS A 79 0.63 7.49 2.75
CA CYS A 79 -0.10 7.59 1.49
C CYS A 79 -1.60 7.78 1.74
N GLY A 80 -2.20 6.96 2.62
CA GLY A 80 -3.61 7.06 2.98
C GLY A 80 -4.00 8.41 3.57
N ASP A 81 -3.16 8.97 4.44
CA ASP A 81 -3.36 10.29 5.05
C ASP A 81 -3.28 11.42 4.02
N GLU A 82 -2.39 11.32 3.02
CA GLU A 82 -2.29 12.30 1.94
C GLU A 82 -3.50 12.19 1.00
N CYS A 83 -3.82 11.00 0.50
CA CYS A 83 -4.99 10.73 -0.33
C CYS A 83 -6.29 11.16 0.36
N ALA A 84 -6.38 11.01 1.69
CA ALA A 84 -7.54 11.43 2.47
C ALA A 84 -7.84 12.94 2.39
N LYS A 85 -6.83 13.79 2.16
CA LYS A 85 -7.00 15.24 1.94
C LYS A 85 -7.72 15.54 0.62
N HIS A 86 -7.74 14.58 -0.29
CA HIS A 86 -8.26 14.65 -1.64
C HIS A 86 -9.52 13.79 -1.84
N ARG A 87 -10.17 13.34 -0.76
CA ARG A 87 -11.36 12.44 -0.78
C ARG A 87 -12.56 12.89 -1.61
N HIS A 88 -12.59 14.13 -2.07
CA HIS A 88 -13.61 14.61 -3.02
C HIS A 88 -13.38 14.06 -4.44
N MET A 89 -12.15 13.60 -4.74
CA MET A 89 -11.81 12.85 -5.95
C MET A 89 -11.96 11.35 -5.66
N GLU A 90 -12.67 10.64 -6.55
CA GLU A 90 -12.96 9.21 -6.37
C GLU A 90 -11.70 8.36 -6.29
N HIS A 91 -10.70 8.61 -7.15
CA HIS A 91 -9.44 7.87 -7.18
C HIS A 91 -8.64 8.00 -5.88
N CYS A 92 -8.54 9.21 -5.32
CA CYS A 92 -7.88 9.42 -4.01
C CYS A 92 -8.69 8.81 -2.85
N ALA A 93 -10.03 8.85 -2.91
CA ALA A 93 -10.85 8.23 -1.87
C ALA A 93 -10.64 6.71 -1.83
N GLU A 94 -10.66 6.05 -2.99
CA GLU A 94 -10.39 4.61 -3.08
C GLU A 94 -8.97 4.26 -2.64
N CYS A 95 -7.98 5.08 -3.03
CA CYS A 95 -6.60 4.89 -2.62
C CYS A 95 -6.41 4.99 -1.11
N ALA A 96 -7.04 5.97 -0.46
CA ALA A 96 -6.96 6.11 0.98
C ALA A 96 -7.51 4.87 1.71
N ASP A 97 -8.67 4.37 1.29
CA ASP A 97 -9.29 3.19 1.90
C ASP A 97 -8.45 1.92 1.67
N ALA A 98 -7.87 1.76 0.47
CA ALA A 98 -6.98 0.64 0.17
C ALA A 98 -5.68 0.68 0.97
N CYS A 99 -5.10 1.87 1.16
CA CYS A 99 -3.90 2.07 1.97
C CYS A 99 -4.15 1.72 3.43
N TYR A 100 -5.23 2.20 4.05
CA TYR A 100 -5.54 1.88 5.45
C TYR A 100 -5.79 0.37 5.67
N MET A 101 -6.48 -0.28 4.73
CA MET A 101 -6.66 -1.74 4.78
C MET A 101 -5.32 -2.48 4.68
N CYS A 102 -4.43 -2.03 3.80
CA CYS A 102 -3.11 -2.63 3.64
C CYS A 102 -2.23 -2.43 4.87
N ALA A 103 -2.28 -1.25 5.49
CA ALA A 103 -1.58 -0.97 6.75
C ALA A 103 -2.04 -1.91 7.87
N GLU A 104 -3.36 -2.13 8.01
CA GLU A 104 -3.91 -3.04 9.01
C GLU A 104 -3.45 -4.49 8.80
N GLU A 105 -3.46 -4.98 7.57
CA GLU A 105 -2.98 -6.33 7.27
C GLU A 105 -1.47 -6.48 7.47
N CYS A 106 -0.68 -5.46 7.09
CA CYS A 106 0.76 -5.44 7.34
C CYS A 106 1.06 -5.44 8.84
N HIS A 107 0.28 -4.69 9.63
CA HIS A 107 0.41 -4.66 11.08
C HIS A 107 0.24 -6.05 11.71
N LYS A 108 -0.71 -6.85 11.21
CA LYS A 108 -0.95 -8.22 11.71
C LYS A 108 0.25 -9.14 11.49
N MET A 109 1.14 -8.83 10.55
CA MET A 109 2.33 -9.63 10.25
C MET A 109 3.51 -9.32 11.19
N ILE A 110 3.39 -8.25 11.97
CA ILE A 110 4.43 -7.80 12.88
C ILE A 110 4.43 -8.64 14.15
N GLY A 111 5.56 -9.30 14.45
CA GLY A 111 5.70 -10.14 15.65
C GLY A 111 5.14 -11.56 15.52
N VAL A 112 4.80 -12.01 14.31
CA VAL A 112 4.34 -13.40 14.06
C VAL A 112 5.51 -14.37 13.82
N HIS A 113 6.75 -13.89 13.95
CA HIS A 113 7.97 -14.70 13.99
C HIS A 113 8.66 -14.54 15.35
N ALA A 114 8.24 -15.39 16.30
CA ALA A 114 9.00 -15.73 17.51
C ALA A 114 9.25 -17.25 17.52
#